data_AF-A0A484IE34-F1
#
_entry.id   AF-A0A484IE34-F1
#
_cell.length_a   1.000
_cell.length_b   1.000
_cell.length_c   1.000
_cell.angle_alpha   90.00
_cell.angle_beta   90.00
_cell.angle_gamma   90.00
#
_symmetry.space_group_name_H-M   'P 1'
#
loop_
_entity.id
_entity.type
_entity.pdbx_description
1 polymer ?
#
loop_
_entity_poly.entity_id
_entity_poly.type
_entity_poly.pdbx_seq_one_letter_code
_entity_poly.pdbx_strand_id
1 'polypeptide(L)'
;MSEFAYIRFLSLDLLTEEEKNNKNEIIELTEQVLDAEGIECDSKISKVSEEKLKEILKEVRKIRKKRRMNYDEEDESSTITIEETREQR
;
A
#
# COMPACT_ATOMS: atom_id res chain seq x y z
N MET A 1 15.11 10.31 3.92
CA MET A 1 13.74 10.72 3.54
C MET A 1 13.39 9.96 2.27
N SER A 2 12.33 9.16 2.25
CA SER A 2 12.02 8.21 1.16
C SER A 2 11.57 8.84 -0.17
N GLU A 3 11.83 10.12 -0.41
CA GLU A 3 11.46 10.85 -1.63
C GLU A 3 12.09 10.23 -2.90
N PHE A 4 13.25 9.58 -2.74
CA PHE A 4 13.91 8.84 -3.81
C PHE A 4 13.09 7.64 -4.30
N ALA A 5 12.36 6.97 -3.41
CA ALA A 5 11.47 5.86 -3.77
C ALA A 5 10.31 6.36 -4.65
N TYR A 6 9.73 7.51 -4.28
CA TYR A 6 8.67 8.16 -5.04
C TYR A 6 9.12 8.57 -6.45
N ILE A 7 10.32 9.14 -6.59
CA ILE A 7 10.89 9.49 -7.91
C ILE A 7 11.08 8.24 -8.78
N ARG A 8 11.47 7.11 -8.19
CA ARG A 8 11.62 5.83 -8.91
C ARG A 8 10.27 5.31 -9.40
N PHE A 9 9.23 5.36 -8.55
CA PHE A 9 7.88 4.98 -8.96
C PHE A 9 7.32 5.87 -10.07
N LEU A 10 7.60 7.18 -10.01
CA LEU A 10 7.23 8.14 -11.06
C LEU A 10 7.94 7.84 -12.38
N SER A 11 9.26 7.60 -12.31
CA SER A 11 10.08 7.35 -13.50
C SER A 11 9.73 6.03 -14.20
N LEU A 12 9.13 5.09 -13.47
CA LEU A 12 8.65 3.80 -13.98
C LEU A 12 7.14 3.82 -14.32
N ASP A 13 6.48 4.98 -14.20
CA ASP A 13 5.02 5.16 -14.37
C ASP A 13 4.17 4.12 -13.63
N LEU A 14 4.61 3.73 -12.43
CA LEU A 14 3.91 2.74 -11.60
C LEU A 14 2.75 3.34 -10.79
N LEU A 15 2.74 4.68 -10.65
CA LEU A 15 1.77 5.45 -9.89
C LEU A 15 0.55 5.84 -10.74
N THR A 16 -0.65 5.69 -10.18
CA THR A 16 -1.88 6.23 -10.78
C THR A 16 -2.00 7.74 -10.55
N GLU A 17 -2.88 8.42 -11.28
CA GLU A 17 -3.10 9.87 -11.12
C GLU A 17 -3.52 10.26 -9.70
N GLU A 18 -4.34 9.44 -9.03
CA GLU A 18 -4.68 9.64 -7.62
C GLU A 18 -3.47 9.52 -6.70
N GLU A 19 -2.55 8.60 -6.97
CA GLU A 19 -1.32 8.42 -6.19
C GLU A 19 -0.33 9.57 -6.45
N LYS A 20 -0.28 10.09 -7.68
CA LYS A 20 0.52 11.27 -8.04
C LYS A 20 0.01 12.54 -7.34
N ASN A 21 -1.31 12.69 -7.20
CA ASN A 21 -1.94 13.79 -6.46
C ASN A 21 -1.72 13.69 -4.95
N ASN A 22 -1.62 12.47 -4.40
CA ASN A 22 -1.37 12.22 -2.99
C ASN A 22 0.10 11.87 -2.70
N LYS A 23 1.03 12.68 -3.24
CA LYS A 23 2.49 12.47 -3.12
C LYS A 23 2.93 12.20 -1.67
N ASN A 24 2.49 13.03 -0.73
CA ASN A 24 2.93 12.93 0.67
C ASN A 24 2.48 11.61 1.31
N GLU A 25 1.24 11.19 1.08
CA GLU A 25 0.69 9.93 1.57
C GLU A 25 1.52 8.74 1.05
N ILE A 26 1.88 8.76 -0.23
CA ILE A 26 2.70 7.70 -0.83
C ILE A 26 4.11 7.67 -0.23
N ILE A 27 4.73 8.82 0.00
CA ILE A 27 6.06 8.90 0.62
C ILE A 27 6.02 8.31 2.04
N GLU A 28 5.06 8.73 2.87
CA GLU A 28 4.90 8.23 4.24
C GLU A 28 4.61 6.73 4.30
N LEU A 29 3.74 6.22 3.43
CA LEU A 29 3.43 4.80 3.38
C LEU A 29 4.63 3.98 2.89
N THR A 30 5.39 4.52 1.93
CA THR A 30 6.59 3.85 1.43
C THR A 30 7.66 3.82 2.52
N GLU A 31 7.85 4.89 3.28
CA GLU A 31 8.76 4.93 4.44
C GLU A 31 8.40 3.84 5.45
N GLN A 32 7.11 3.69 5.79
CA GLN A 32 6.65 2.63 6.70
C GLN A 32 6.95 1.21 6.19
N VAL A 33 6.75 0.96 4.90
CA VAL A 33 7.06 -0.35 4.29
C VAL A 33 8.57 -0.60 4.31
N LEU A 34 9.37 0.41 3.98
CA LEU A 34 10.83 0.29 3.96
C LEU A 34 11.42 0.08 5.35
N ASP A 35 10.88 0.78 6.35
CA ASP A 35 11.26 0.60 7.76
C ASP A 35 10.88 -0.80 8.24
N ALA A 36 9.70 -1.31 7.88
CA ALA A 36 9.26 -2.66 8.22
C ALA A 36 10.12 -3.75 7.55
N GLU A 37 10.57 -3.54 6.31
CA GLU A 37 11.52 -4.43 5.62
C GLU A 37 12.99 -4.25 6.10
N GLY A 38 13.29 -3.23 6.91
CA GLY A 38 14.65 -2.92 7.36
C GLY A 38 15.56 -2.35 6.25
N ILE A 39 14.97 -1.73 5.23
CA ILE A 39 15.67 -1.14 4.08
C ILE A 39 15.93 0.33 4.36
N GLU A 40 17.19 0.68 4.64
CA GLU A 40 17.60 2.09 4.82
C GLU A 40 17.36 2.92 3.55
N CYS A 41 16.57 3.97 3.74
CA CYS A 41 15.82 4.68 2.70
C CYS A 41 16.66 5.25 1.54
N ASP A 42 17.89 5.73 1.77
CA ASP A 42 18.53 6.58 0.77
C ASP A 42 19.53 5.83 -0.14
N SER A 43 20.18 4.77 0.35
CA SER A 43 21.24 4.06 -0.41
C SER A 43 20.81 2.72 -1.00
N LYS A 44 19.87 2.03 -0.34
CA LYS A 44 19.43 0.69 -0.76
C LYS A 44 18.33 0.79 -1.80
N ILE A 45 17.37 1.73 -1.67
CA ILE A 45 16.25 1.89 -2.62
C ILE A 45 16.71 2.17 -4.06
N SER A 46 17.80 2.93 -4.23
CA SER A 46 18.36 3.20 -5.56
C SER A 46 18.90 1.93 -6.24
N LYS A 47 19.27 0.91 -5.45
CA LYS A 47 19.80 -0.38 -5.91
C LYS A 47 18.73 -1.48 -5.97
N VAL A 48 17.52 -1.19 -5.49
CA VAL A 48 16.38 -2.12 -5.57
C VAL A 48 15.97 -2.28 -7.04
N SER A 49 15.73 -3.53 -7.44
CA SER A 49 15.26 -3.89 -8.78
C SER A 49 13.82 -3.42 -9.02
N GLU A 50 13.42 -3.33 -10.29
CA GLU A 50 12.05 -2.96 -10.65
C GLU A 50 11.00 -3.90 -10.04
N GLU A 51 11.29 -5.21 -10.01
CA GLU A 51 10.40 -6.22 -9.43
C GLU A 51 10.13 -5.95 -7.95
N LYS A 52 11.18 -5.64 -7.20
CA LYS A 52 11.06 -5.35 -5.77
C LYS A 52 10.42 -3.99 -5.51
N LEU A 53 10.61 -3.00 -6.38
CA LEU A 53 9.84 -1.74 -6.36
C LEU A 53 8.33 -2.00 -6.57
N LYS A 54 7.96 -2.92 -7.47
CA LYS A 54 6.55 -3.33 -7.65
C LYS A 54 5.99 -4.05 -6.43
N GLU A 55 6.79 -4.87 -5.73
CA GLU A 55 6.39 -5.49 -4.46
C GLU A 55 6.11 -4.44 -3.38
N ILE A 56 7.05 -3.51 -3.17
CA ILE A 56 6.90 -2.42 -2.20
C ILE A 56 5.64 -1.61 -2.52
N LEU A 57 5.40 -1.26 -3.79
CA LEU A 57 4.21 -0.52 -4.18
C LEU A 57 2.91 -1.31 -3.95
N LYS A 58 2.92 -2.63 -4.14
CA LYS A 58 1.77 -3.48 -3.79
C LYS A 58 1.50 -3.45 -2.29
N GLU A 59 2.53 -3.46 -1.44
CA GLU A 59 2.36 -3.34 0.00
C GLU A 59 1.83 -1.97 0.41
N VAL A 60 2.36 -0.89 -0.18
CA VAL A 60 1.83 0.48 0.00
C VAL A 60 0.34 0.53 -0.35
N ARG A 61 -0.07 -0.05 -1.47
CA ARG A 61 -1.50 -0.14 -1.86
C ARG A 61 -2.34 -0.97 -0.90
N LYS A 62 -1.80 -2.07 -0.36
CA LYS A 62 -2.49 -2.87 0.67
C LYS A 62 -2.69 -2.08 1.94
N ILE A 63 -1.67 -1.37 2.43
CA ILE A 63 -1.78 -0.52 3.63
C ILE A 63 -2.76 0.62 3.38
N ARG A 64 -2.73 1.23 2.19
CA ARG A 64 -3.68 2.28 1.80
C ARG A 64 -5.13 1.79 1.79
N LYS A 65 -5.37 0.61 1.20
CA LYS A 65 -6.69 -0.04 1.21
C LYS A 65 -7.12 -0.39 2.63
N LYS A 66 -6.20 -0.91 3.45
CA LYS A 66 -6.47 -1.23 4.86
C LYS A 66 -6.81 0.03 5.65
N ARG A 67 -6.08 1.14 5.48
CA ARG A 67 -6.39 2.42 6.14
C ARG A 67 -7.77 2.97 5.75
N ARG A 68 -8.19 2.80 4.50
CA ARG A 68 -9.55 3.16 4.07
C ARG A 68 -10.61 2.26 4.71
N MET A 69 -10.42 0.94 4.70
CA MET A 69 -11.35 -0.02 5.32
C MET A 69 -11.43 0.11 6.84
N ASN A 70 -10.31 0.41 7.50
CA ASN A 70 -10.27 0.61 8.96
C ASN A 70 -10.93 1.92 9.40
N TYR A 71 -11.23 2.82 8.45
CA TYR A 71 -12.06 4.00 8.68
C TYR A 71 -13.55 3.69 8.53
N ASP A 72 -13.91 2.68 7.73
CA ASP A 72 -15.28 2.18 7.57
C ASP A 72 -15.64 1.14 8.67
N GLU A 73 -14.68 0.36 9.20
CA GLU A 73 -14.91 -0.65 10.24
C GLU A 73 -15.15 -0.06 11.65
N GLU A 74 -14.86 1.22 11.90
CA GLU A 74 -15.30 1.89 13.13
C GLU A 74 -16.79 2.30 13.09
N ASP A 75 -17.45 2.23 11.92
CA ASP A 75 -18.88 2.53 11.75
C ASP A 75 -19.71 1.32 11.25
N GLU A 76 -19.16 0.10 11.27
CA GLU A 76 -19.88 -1.09 10.82
C GLU A 76 -19.65 -2.33 11.71
N SER A 77 -19.95 -2.17 13.00
CA SER A 77 -20.34 -3.27 13.89
C SER A 77 -21.71 -3.85 13.51
N SER A 78 -21.90 -4.28 12.26
CA SER A 78 -23.06 -5.06 11.77
C SER A 78 -22.98 -5.05 10.25
N THR A 79 -22.59 -6.09 9.51
CA THR A 79 -23.04 -7.48 9.60
C THR A 79 -22.22 -8.32 8.61
N ILE A 80 -21.50 -9.33 9.09
CA ILE A 80 -21.18 -10.51 8.28
C ILE A 80 -21.53 -11.73 9.11
N THR A 81 -22.67 -12.36 8.80
CA THR A 81 -22.81 -13.81 8.89
C THR A 81 -23.45 -14.29 7.60
N ILE A 82 -22.58 -14.74 6.70
CA ILE A 82 -22.90 -15.75 5.70
C ILE A 82 -23.29 -17.00 6.48
N GLU A 83 -24.46 -17.58 6.28
CA GLU A 83 -24.55 -19.04 6.28
C GLU A 83 -25.72 -19.56 5.44
N GLU A 84 -25.30 -20.41 4.52
CA GLU A 84 -26.01 -21.21 3.55
C GLU A 84 -26.82 -22.30 4.27
N THR A 85 -28.14 -22.33 4.11
CA THR A 85 -28.91 -23.55 4.42
C THR A 85 -29.50 -24.13 3.14
N ARG A 86 -28.73 -25.04 2.54
CA ARG A 86 -29.28 -26.17 1.80
C ARG A 86 -29.79 -27.18 2.82
N GLU A 87 -31.10 -27.41 2.91
CA GLU A 87 -31.59 -28.74 3.28
C GLU A 87 -32.99 -29.01 2.72
N GLN A 88 -33.14 -30.23 2.19
CA GLN A 88 -34.30 -30.81 1.55
C GLN A 88 -35.29 -31.33 2.60
N ARG A 89 -36.60 -31.20 2.38
CA ARG A 89 -37.58 -32.31 2.38
C ARG A 89 -39.00 -31.85 2.07
#